data_AF-A0A368D4A0-F1
#
_entry.id   AF-A0A368D4A0-F1
#
_cell.length_a   1.000
_cell.length_b   1.000
_cell.length_c   1.000
_cell.angle_alpha   90.00
_cell.angle_beta   90.00
_cell.angle_gamma   90.00
#
_symmetry.space_group_name_H-M   'P 1'
#
loop_
_entity.id
_entity.type
_entity.pdbx_description
1 polymer ?
#
loop_
_entity_poly.entity_id
_entity_poly.type
_entity_poly.pdbx_seq_one_letter_code
_entity_poly.pdbx_strand_id
1 'polypeptide(L)'
;MNMKMDFFKAVLTHDQDTLNSLLPRLTTELQLYLQRHYQADPPDAQDAVQSALLYVIEKIHSQSLHTPEAALKYLYLTSRHRYLRTIYQSKKLVFMTNERQEPFVKDSQVDTLIFLEERGALEECIAKLNDESQRFVRALL
;
A
#
# COMPACT_ATOMS: atom_id res chain seq x y z
N MET A 1 -12.78 24.08 4.13
CA MET A 1 -12.83 23.14 5.26
C MET A 1 -11.42 22.59 5.45
N ASN A 2 -10.77 22.88 6.57
CA ASN A 2 -9.37 22.51 6.80
C ASN A 2 -9.35 21.17 7.55
N MET A 3 -9.42 20.08 6.78
CA MET A 3 -9.52 18.69 7.27
C MET A 3 -8.52 18.37 8.40
N LYS A 4 -7.37 19.04 8.41
CA LYS A 4 -6.32 18.94 9.41
C LYS A 4 -6.76 19.44 10.79
N MET A 5 -7.30 20.65 10.80
CA MET A 5 -7.83 21.31 12.01
C MET A 5 -9.07 20.57 12.51
N ASP A 6 -9.90 20.11 11.57
CA ASP A 6 -11.19 19.48 11.87
C ASP A 6 -10.99 18.12 12.54
N PHE A 7 -10.04 17.29 12.05
CA PHE A 7 -9.68 16.02 12.70
C PHE A 7 -9.15 16.24 14.12
N PHE A 8 -8.15 17.12 14.29
CA PHE A 8 -7.54 17.35 15.60
C PHE A 8 -8.54 17.86 16.63
N LYS A 9 -9.40 18.81 16.23
CA LYS A 9 -10.49 19.31 17.08
C LYS A 9 -11.47 18.20 17.43
N ALA A 10 -11.93 17.42 16.44
CA ALA A 10 -12.88 16.34 16.67
C ALA A 10 -12.34 15.27 17.64
N VAL A 11 -11.04 14.96 17.56
CA VAL A 11 -10.38 14.08 18.54
C VAL A 11 -10.38 14.71 19.94
N LEU A 12 -9.99 15.99 20.07
CA LEU A 12 -9.94 16.69 21.36
C LEU A 12 -11.32 16.82 22.04
N THR A 13 -12.36 17.08 21.26
CA THR A 13 -13.72 17.30 21.79
C THR A 13 -14.53 16.01 21.90
N HIS A 14 -13.94 14.84 21.63
CA HIS A 14 -14.64 13.56 21.55
C HIS A 14 -15.87 13.58 20.62
N ASP A 15 -15.79 14.36 19.54
CA ASP A 15 -16.85 14.47 18.55
C ASP A 15 -16.81 13.26 17.61
N GLN A 16 -17.56 12.22 18.00
CA GLN A 16 -17.61 10.95 17.27
C GLN A 16 -18.23 11.09 15.88
N ASP A 17 -19.21 11.97 15.70
CA ASP A 17 -19.89 12.14 14.41
C ASP A 17 -18.92 12.73 13.38
N THR A 18 -18.21 13.78 13.76
CA THR A 18 -17.18 14.38 12.91
C THR A 18 -16.05 13.39 12.65
N LEU A 19 -15.59 12.63 13.65
CA LEU A 19 -14.56 11.61 13.45
C LEU A 19 -15.01 10.51 12.48
N ASN A 20 -16.20 9.97 12.64
CA ASN A 20 -16.74 8.93 11.77
C ASN A 20 -16.86 9.40 10.32
N SER A 21 -17.10 10.70 10.11
CA SER A 21 -17.12 11.30 8.77
C SER A 21 -15.71 11.48 8.15
N LEU A 22 -14.71 11.79 8.98
CA LEU A 22 -13.35 12.13 8.52
C LEU A 22 -12.45 10.91 8.39
N LEU A 23 -12.62 9.92 9.25
CA LEU A 23 -11.76 8.73 9.33
C LEU A 23 -11.68 7.94 8.01
N PRO A 24 -12.78 7.67 7.27
CA PRO A 24 -12.69 6.96 6.00
C PRO A 24 -11.80 7.69 5.00
N ARG A 25 -11.94 9.02 4.90
CA ARG A 25 -11.16 9.86 3.99
C ARG A 25 -9.68 9.89 4.38
N LEU A 26 -9.39 10.08 5.67
CA LEU A 26 -8.01 10.06 6.18
C LEU A 26 -7.34 8.70 5.96
N THR A 27 -8.11 7.64 6.18
CA THR A 27 -7.67 6.26 5.99
C THR A 27 -7.27 6.02 4.54
N THR A 28 -8.14 6.36 3.59
CA THR A 28 -7.85 6.21 2.16
C THR A 28 -6.64 7.04 1.72
N GLU A 29 -6.49 8.28 2.21
CA GLU A 29 -5.35 9.13 1.89
C GLU A 29 -4.02 8.51 2.38
N LEU A 30 -3.99 8.03 3.63
CA LEU A 30 -2.80 7.42 4.21
C LEU A 30 -2.47 6.06 3.57
N GLN A 31 -3.49 5.28 3.19
CA GLN A 31 -3.29 4.03 2.44
C GLN A 31 -2.67 4.30 1.07
N LEU A 32 -3.22 5.25 0.31
CA LEU A 32 -2.67 5.66 -0.99
C LEU A 32 -1.25 6.20 -0.86
N TYR A 33 -0.95 6.93 0.21
CA TYR A 33 0.41 7.35 0.52
C TYR A 33 1.37 6.16 0.67
N LEU A 34 1.00 5.15 1.47
CA LEU A 34 1.84 3.95 1.64
C LEU A 34 2.00 3.16 0.35
N GLN A 35 0.92 2.97 -0.40
CA GLN A 35 0.94 2.26 -1.68
C GLN A 35 1.84 2.97 -2.71
N ARG A 36 1.72 4.29 -2.86
CA ARG A 36 2.50 5.05 -3.86
C ARG A 36 3.98 5.18 -3.51
N HIS A 37 4.30 5.41 -2.24
CA HIS A 37 5.69 5.69 -1.83
C HIS A 37 6.47 4.46 -1.42
N TYR A 38 5.79 3.38 -1.02
CA TYR A 38 6.42 2.17 -0.50
C TYR A 38 5.94 0.88 -1.16
N GLN A 39 5.09 0.96 -2.18
CA GLN A 39 4.53 -0.21 -2.87
C GLN A 39 3.87 -1.19 -1.88
N ALA A 40 3.27 -0.64 -0.82
CA ALA A 40 2.63 -1.44 0.21
C ALA A 40 1.45 -2.22 -0.38
N ASP A 41 1.36 -3.50 -0.05
CA ASP A 41 0.18 -4.29 -0.37
C ASP A 41 -1.05 -3.66 0.30
N PRO A 42 -2.23 -3.65 -0.37
CA PRO A 42 -3.44 -3.06 0.18
C PRO A 42 -3.80 -3.48 1.61
N PRO A 43 -3.75 -4.78 2.00
CA PRO A 43 -4.04 -5.20 3.37
C PRO A 43 -3.02 -4.66 4.38
N ASP A 44 -1.73 -4.73 4.07
CA ASP A 44 -0.66 -4.24 4.96
C ASP A 44 -0.73 -2.72 5.15
N ALA A 45 -1.05 -1.99 4.08
CA ALA A 45 -1.27 -0.56 4.13
C ALA A 45 -2.48 -0.21 5.01
N GLN A 46 -3.56 -0.97 4.90
CA GLN A 46 -4.76 -0.78 5.73
C GLN A 46 -4.45 -0.99 7.21
N ASP A 47 -3.78 -2.10 7.57
CA ASP A 47 -3.45 -2.41 8.96
C ASP A 47 -2.50 -1.38 9.58
N ALA A 48 -1.47 -0.98 8.84
CA ALA A 48 -0.52 0.04 9.29
C ALA A 48 -1.22 1.38 9.57
N VAL A 49 -2.16 1.78 8.70
CA VAL A 49 -2.92 3.02 8.85
C VAL A 49 -3.91 2.95 10.01
N GLN A 50 -4.67 1.88 10.15
CA GLN A 50 -5.59 1.71 11.28
C GLN A 50 -4.84 1.76 12.62
N SER A 51 -3.72 1.04 12.71
CA SER A 51 -2.88 1.04 13.90
C SER A 51 -2.25 2.42 14.20
N ALA A 52 -1.91 3.18 13.16
CA ALA A 52 -1.41 4.55 13.30
C ALA A 52 -2.48 5.53 13.76
N LEU A 53 -3.70 5.45 13.19
CA LEU A 53 -4.83 6.28 13.58
C LEU A 53 -5.16 6.09 15.07
N LEU A 54 -5.31 4.85 15.52
CA LEU A 54 -5.59 4.54 16.92
C LEU A 54 -4.53 5.17 17.85
N TYR A 55 -3.26 4.97 17.54
CA TYR A 55 -2.16 5.50 18.33
C TYR A 55 -2.11 7.03 18.36
N VAL A 56 -2.37 7.70 17.24
CA VAL A 56 -2.35 9.16 17.21
C VAL A 56 -3.54 9.74 17.97
N ILE A 57 -4.72 9.12 17.87
CA ILE A 57 -5.90 9.51 18.65
C ILE A 57 -5.59 9.45 20.15
N GLU A 58 -5.01 8.34 20.63
CA GLU A 58 -4.57 8.19 22.02
C GLU A 58 -3.53 9.25 22.43
N LYS A 59 -2.61 9.60 21.50
CA LYS A 59 -1.58 10.62 21.74
C LYS A 59 -2.13 12.03 21.84
N ILE A 60 -3.19 12.34 21.09
CA ILE A 60 -3.92 13.61 21.20
C ILE A 60 -4.68 13.64 22.53
N HIS A 61 -5.38 12.56 22.91
CA HIS A 61 -6.11 12.46 24.18
C HIS A 61 -5.21 12.59 25.40
N SER A 62 -4.03 11.96 25.36
CA SER A 62 -3.02 12.07 26.43
C SER A 62 -2.26 13.39 26.44
N GLN A 63 -2.70 14.39 25.67
CA GLN A 63 -2.09 15.72 25.54
C GLN A 63 -0.59 15.66 25.21
N SER A 64 -0.14 14.66 24.45
CA SER A 64 1.25 14.60 23.95
C SER A 64 1.41 15.22 22.56
N LEU A 65 0.29 15.50 21.89
CA LEU A 65 0.21 16.21 20.62
C LEU A 65 -0.71 17.42 20.78
N HIS A 66 -0.13 18.62 20.74
CA HIS A 66 -0.86 19.87 21.04
C HIS A 66 -1.28 20.66 19.80
N THR A 67 -0.75 20.33 18.62
CA THR A 67 -1.06 21.05 17.39
C THR A 67 -1.60 20.13 16.30
N PRO A 68 -2.56 20.60 15.49
CA PRO A 68 -3.08 19.88 14.33
C PRO A 68 -2.00 19.47 13.33
N GLU A 69 -1.01 20.33 13.09
CA GLU A 69 0.11 20.07 12.19
C GLU A 69 1.00 18.95 12.72
N ALA A 70 1.26 18.93 14.02
CA ALA A 70 2.02 17.87 14.66
C ALA A 70 1.26 16.54 14.56
N ALA A 71 -0.05 16.53 14.85
CA ALA A 71 -0.88 15.34 14.79
C ALA A 71 -0.85 14.68 13.40
N LEU A 72 -0.98 15.48 12.33
CA LEU A 72 -0.90 14.93 10.97
C LEU A 72 0.49 14.46 10.60
N LYS A 73 1.53 15.24 10.89
CA LYS A 73 2.91 14.79 10.65
C LYS A 73 3.17 13.48 11.37
N TYR A 74 2.63 13.33 12.58
CA TYR A 74 2.74 12.12 13.38
C TYR A 74 1.94 10.96 12.79
N LEU A 75 0.77 11.19 12.16
CA LEU A 75 0.05 10.17 11.41
C LEU A 75 0.88 9.59 10.28
N TYR A 76 1.40 10.43 9.39
CA TYR A 76 2.25 9.98 8.29
C TYR A 76 3.51 9.24 8.78
N LEU A 77 4.18 9.79 9.79
CA LEU A 77 5.36 9.17 10.39
C LEU A 77 5.05 7.82 11.01
N THR A 78 3.96 7.73 11.77
CA THR A 78 3.54 6.52 12.48
C THR A 78 3.07 5.44 11.49
N SER A 79 2.26 5.79 10.49
CA SER A 79 1.83 4.86 9.44
C SER A 79 3.02 4.25 8.72
N ARG A 80 4.00 5.08 8.32
CA ARG A 80 5.25 4.63 7.73
C ARG A 80 6.03 3.72 8.68
N HIS A 81 6.23 4.15 9.92
CA HIS A 81 7.03 3.40 10.89
C HIS A 81 6.41 2.02 11.16
N ARG A 82 5.08 1.97 11.34
CA ARG A 82 4.35 0.73 11.57
C ARG A 82 4.44 -0.20 10.36
N TYR A 83 4.19 0.30 9.16
CA TYR A 83 4.34 -0.48 7.94
C TYR A 83 5.76 -1.07 7.79
N LEU A 84 6.80 -0.24 7.91
CA LEU A 84 8.18 -0.70 7.80
C LEU A 84 8.51 -1.71 8.90
N ARG A 85 8.04 -1.49 10.13
CA ARG A 85 8.21 -2.45 11.23
C ARG A 85 7.57 -3.80 10.89
N THR A 86 6.37 -3.82 10.31
CA THR A 86 5.72 -5.06 9.86
C THR A 86 6.56 -5.79 8.82
N ILE A 87 7.12 -5.09 7.82
CA ILE A 87 8.04 -5.70 6.83
C ILE A 87 9.29 -6.28 7.50
N TYR A 88 9.90 -5.54 8.44
CA TYR A 88 11.11 -6.04 9.11
C TYR A 88 10.81 -7.22 10.03
N GLN A 89 9.64 -7.22 10.69
CA GLN A 89 9.19 -8.32 11.52
C GLN A 89 8.82 -9.54 10.67
N SER A 90 8.13 -9.38 9.55
CA SER A 90 7.81 -10.47 8.63
C SER A 90 9.08 -11.07 8.04
N LYS A 91 10.04 -10.25 7.59
CA LYS A 91 11.37 -10.74 7.17
C LYS A 91 12.07 -11.51 8.28
N LYS A 92 12.09 -10.98 9.51
CA LYS A 92 12.68 -11.66 10.67
C LYS A 92 11.98 -12.98 11.00
N LEU A 93 10.65 -13.02 10.89
CA LEU A 93 9.85 -14.25 11.05
C LEU A 93 10.23 -15.28 9.98
N VAL A 94 10.33 -14.88 8.71
CA VAL A 94 10.79 -15.74 7.60
C VAL A 94 12.18 -16.35 7.91
N PHE A 95 13.11 -15.56 8.46
CA PHE A 95 14.44 -16.09 8.87
C PHE A 95 14.38 -17.05 10.06
N MET A 96 13.41 -16.89 10.97
CA MET A 96 13.24 -17.76 12.15
C MET A 96 12.46 -19.04 11.83
N THR A 97 11.62 -19.02 10.79
CA THR A 97 10.82 -20.17 10.32
C THR A 97 11.49 -20.94 9.19
N ASN A 98 12.82 -20.97 9.13
CA ASN A 98 13.63 -21.67 8.10
C ASN A 98 13.50 -23.22 8.15
N GLU A 99 12.29 -23.78 8.31
CA GLU A 99 11.88 -24.88 7.44
C GLU A 99 11.64 -24.22 6.08
N ARG A 100 12.44 -24.54 5.06
CA ARG A 100 12.30 -23.96 3.72
C ARG A 100 10.87 -24.18 3.22
N GLN A 101 10.00 -23.19 3.41
CA GLN A 101 8.88 -23.00 2.50
C GLN A 101 9.53 -22.49 1.22
N GLU A 102 9.69 -23.39 0.25
CA GLU A 102 9.90 -22.96 -1.13
C GLU A 102 8.90 -21.84 -1.41
N PRO A 103 9.33 -20.73 -2.03
CA PRO A 103 8.39 -19.66 -2.35
C PRO A 103 7.20 -20.30 -3.07
N PHE A 104 5.99 -20.08 -2.57
CA PHE A 104 4.79 -20.43 -3.30
C PHE A 104 4.77 -19.54 -4.54
N VAL A 105 5.42 -20.00 -5.60
CA VAL A 105 5.39 -19.40 -6.91
C VAL A 105 3.98 -19.67 -7.41
N LYS A 106 3.12 -18.67 -7.33
CA LYS A 106 1.80 -18.66 -7.94
C LYS A 106 1.90 -18.45 -9.46
N ASP A 107 2.91 -19.03 -10.09
CA ASP A 107 2.88 -19.29 -11.53
C ASP A 107 2.68 -20.79 -11.62
N SER A 108 1.48 -21.22 -11.94
CA SER A 108 1.29 -22.62 -12.25
C SER A 108 2.16 -22.94 -13.48
N GLN A 109 2.76 -24.13 -13.55
CA GLN A 109 3.42 -24.58 -14.78
C GLN A 109 2.51 -24.39 -16.01
N VAL A 110 1.20 -24.47 -15.81
CA VAL A 110 0.17 -24.20 -16.82
C VAL A 110 0.19 -22.75 -17.28
N ASP A 111 0.28 -21.75 -16.38
CA ASP A 111 0.36 -20.33 -16.76
C ASP A 111 1.62 -20.03 -17.57
N THR A 112 2.74 -20.66 -17.23
CA THR A 112 3.99 -20.54 -18.02
C THR A 112 3.83 -21.14 -19.41
N LEU A 113 3.16 -22.29 -19.53
CA LEU A 113 2.89 -22.94 -20.81
C LEU A 113 1.94 -22.11 -21.67
N ILE A 114 0.87 -21.56 -21.08
CA ILE A 114 -0.09 -20.67 -21.75
C ILE A 114 0.65 -19.43 -22.26
N PHE A 115 1.48 -18.78 -21.43
CA PHE A 115 2.25 -17.61 -21.85
C PHE A 115 3.20 -17.91 -23.03
N LEU A 116 3.84 -19.08 -23.03
CA LEU A 116 4.71 -19.50 -24.13
C LEU A 116 3.92 -19.74 -25.42
N GLU A 117 2.72 -20.32 -25.32
CA GLU A 117 1.83 -20.56 -26.46
C GLU A 117 1.27 -19.24 -27.03
N GLU A 118 0.77 -18.36 -26.17
CA GLU A 118 0.26 -17.04 -26.54
C GLU A 118 1.35 -16.19 -27.21
N ARG A 119 2.57 -16.22 -26.67
CA ARG A 119 3.71 -15.52 -27.27
C ARG A 119 4.10 -16.10 -28.63
N GLY A 120 4.03 -17.43 -28.79
CA GLY A 120 4.25 -18.08 -30.09
C GLY A 120 3.24 -17.64 -31.14
N ALA A 121 1.95 -17.66 -30.79
CA ALA A 121 0.88 -17.21 -31.67
C ALA A 121 1.00 -15.71 -32.05
N LEU A 122 1.45 -14.88 -31.11
CA LEU A 122 1.72 -13.46 -31.38
C LEU A 122 2.85 -13.27 -32.39
N GLU A 123 3.97 -13.99 -32.22
CA GLU A 123 5.09 -13.93 -33.17
C GLU A 123 4.70 -14.39 -34.58
N GLU A 124 3.87 -15.43 -34.69
CA GLU A 124 3.32 -15.87 -35.99
C GLU A 124 2.43 -14.81 -36.65
N CYS A 125 1.66 -14.06 -35.85
CA CYS A 125 0.85 -12.96 -36.35
C CYS A 125 1.74 -11.80 -36.82
N ILE A 126 2.76 -11.44 -36.03
CA ILE A 126 3.72 -10.39 -36.39
C ILE A 126 4.45 -10.76 -37.69
N ALA A 127 4.88 -12.02 -37.85
CA ALA A 127 5.58 -12.50 -39.05
C ALA A 127 4.76 -12.36 -40.35
N LYS A 128 3.43 -12.22 -40.27
CA LYS A 128 2.55 -12.00 -41.43
C LYS A 128 2.38 -10.51 -41.80
N LEU A 129 2.85 -9.60 -40.96
CA LEU A 129 2.82 -8.15 -41.23
C LEU A 129 3.95 -7.75 -42.18
N ASN A 130 3.85 -6.55 -42.78
CA ASN A 130 4.95 -5.98 -43.55
C ASN A 130 6.13 -5.56 -42.65
N ASP A 131 7.33 -5.47 -43.23
CA ASP A 131 8.58 -5.24 -42.48
C ASP A 131 8.54 -3.97 -41.61
N GLU A 132 7.88 -2.91 -42.07
CA GLU A 132 7.76 -1.65 -41.33
C GLU A 132 6.87 -1.83 -40.08
N SER A 133 5.73 -2.51 -40.23
CA SER A 133 4.82 -2.80 -39.12
C SER A 133 5.44 -3.80 -38.13
N GLN A 134 6.19 -4.78 -38.62
CA GLN A 134 6.93 -5.71 -37.76
C GLN A 134 7.93 -4.99 -36.88
N ARG A 135 8.73 -4.09 -37.47
CA ARG A 135 9.71 -3.28 -36.74
C ARG A 135 9.05 -2.36 -35.72
N PHE A 136 7.90 -1.78 -36.07
CA PHE A 136 7.13 -0.93 -35.16
C PHE A 136 6.58 -1.72 -33.96
N VAL A 137 5.90 -2.85 -34.21
CA VAL A 137 5.30 -3.67 -33.13
C VAL A 137 6.37 -4.24 -32.20
N ARG A 138 7.49 -4.73 -32.74
CA ARG A 138 8.61 -5.27 -31.94
C ARG A 138 9.34 -4.21 -31.12
N ALA A 139 9.25 -2.92 -31.48
CA ALA A 139 9.83 -1.84 -30.68
C ALA A 139 8.96 -1.45 -29.46
N LEU A 140 7.71 -1.93 -29.41
CA LEU A 140 6.74 -1.66 -28.35
C LEU A 140 6.56 -2.82 -27.36
N LEU A 141 7.09 -4.00 -27.70
CA LEU A 141 7.16 -5.20 -26.86
C LEU A 141 8.48 -5.21 -26.08
#